data_AF-A0A973X4H7-F1
#
_entry.id   AF-A0A973X4H7-F1
#
_cell.length_a   1.000
_cell.length_b   1.000
_cell.length_c   1.000
_cell.angle_alpha   90.00
_cell.angle_beta   90.00
_cell.angle_gamma   90.00
#
_symmetry.space_group_name_H-M   'P 1'
#
loop_
_entity.id
_entity.type
_entity.pdbx_description
1 polymer ?
#
loop_
_entity_poly.entity_id
_entity_poly.type
_entity_poly.pdbx_seq_one_letter_code
_entity_poly.pdbx_strand_id
1 'polypeptide(L)'
;NIANVVVHTDLNCLSVLQFAVDMLKVKHVMVVGHYGCGGVTAALRRDRIGLSDIWLRHVQDVHIKHLARVDALEPEVRADRLCELNVLEQVLNVCHTVVVQDAWQRGQPLTVHGWIYGLKDGLMRDLGFTVHGPQDVDASYATALAALNN
;
A
#
# COMPACT_ATOMS: atom_id res chain seq x y z
N ASN A 1 -4.40 -1.12 10.15
CA ASN A 1 -3.77 -2.30 10.80
C ASN A 1 -2.25 -2.11 10.82
N ILE A 2 -1.46 -3.01 11.41
CA ILE A 2 0.01 -2.89 11.46
C ILE A 2 0.56 -2.87 10.03
N ALA A 3 1.40 -1.87 9.71
CA ALA A 3 1.99 -1.65 8.40
C ALA A 3 0.97 -1.46 7.25
N ASN A 4 -0.25 -0.99 7.58
CA ASN A 4 -1.28 -0.57 6.63
C ASN A 4 -1.51 -1.55 5.46
N VAL A 5 -1.47 -2.85 5.77
CA VAL A 5 -1.56 -3.96 4.81
C VAL A 5 -3.01 -4.20 4.42
N VAL A 6 -3.25 -4.45 3.13
CA VAL A 6 -4.53 -4.88 2.57
C VAL A 6 -4.33 -6.27 1.98
N VAL A 7 -4.82 -7.29 2.68
CA VAL A 7 -4.73 -8.69 2.23
C VAL A 7 -6.02 -9.07 1.51
N HIS A 8 -5.92 -9.78 0.39
CA HIS A 8 -7.08 -10.20 -0.42
C HIS A 8 -8.11 -11.06 0.33
N THR A 9 -7.75 -11.60 1.49
CA THR A 9 -8.61 -12.45 2.33
C THR A 9 -8.83 -11.88 3.74
N ASP A 10 -8.34 -10.67 4.03
CA ASP A 10 -8.60 -10.04 5.33
C ASP A 10 -10.01 -9.45 5.38
N LEU A 11 -10.95 -10.24 5.89
CA LEU A 11 -12.34 -9.81 6.06
C LEU A 11 -12.48 -8.55 6.93
N ASN A 12 -11.54 -8.27 7.85
CA ASN A 12 -11.61 -7.05 8.64
C ASN A 12 -11.49 -5.81 7.74
N CYS A 13 -10.39 -5.71 6.98
CA CYS A 13 -10.19 -4.61 6.05
C CYS A 13 -11.24 -4.60 4.92
N LEU A 14 -11.58 -5.76 4.37
CA LEU A 14 -12.52 -5.86 3.25
C LEU A 14 -13.94 -5.48 3.63
N SER A 15 -14.42 -5.82 4.84
CA SER A 15 -15.73 -5.37 5.32
C SER A 15 -15.79 -3.85 5.50
N VAL A 16 -14.71 -3.22 5.99
CA VAL A 16 -14.64 -1.75 6.09
C VAL A 16 -14.67 -1.11 4.70
N LEU A 17 -13.87 -1.64 3.77
CA LEU A 17 -13.83 -1.15 2.38
C LEU A 17 -15.18 -1.29 1.69
N GLN A 18 -15.81 -2.45 1.80
CA GLN A 18 -17.14 -2.74 1.24
C GLN A 18 -18.19 -1.79 1.78
N PHE A 19 -18.24 -1.59 3.10
CA PHE A 19 -19.19 -0.65 3.70
C PHE A 19 -18.94 0.80 3.24
N ALA A 20 -17.69 1.25 3.22
CA ALA A 20 -17.35 2.60 2.78
C ALA A 20 -17.72 2.85 1.31
N VAL A 21 -17.42 1.91 0.42
CA VAL A 21 -17.66 2.05 -1.03
C VAL A 21 -19.13 1.83 -1.37
N ASP A 22 -19.77 0.79 -0.83
CA ASP A 22 -21.12 0.40 -1.25
C ASP A 22 -22.21 1.13 -0.47
N MET A 23 -22.02 1.38 0.83
CA MET A 23 -23.03 2.00 1.67
C MET A 23 -22.84 3.50 1.80
N LEU A 24 -21.61 3.93 2.11
CA LEU A 24 -21.31 5.36 2.31
C LEU A 24 -21.00 6.11 1.01
N LYS A 25 -20.77 5.37 -0.09
CA LYS A 25 -20.47 5.93 -1.41
C LYS A 25 -19.29 6.93 -1.38
N VAL A 26 -18.24 6.60 -0.63
CA VAL A 26 -17.02 7.42 -0.62
C VAL A 26 -16.46 7.54 -2.03
N LYS A 27 -15.91 8.73 -2.35
CA LYS A 27 -15.30 9.00 -3.66
C LYS A 27 -13.80 8.68 -3.70
N HIS A 28 -13.17 8.61 -2.53
CA HIS A 28 -11.74 8.43 -2.38
C HIS A 28 -11.44 7.35 -1.34
N VAL A 29 -10.59 6.40 -1.72
CA VAL A 29 -9.94 5.44 -0.82
C VAL A 29 -8.45 5.74 -0.85
N MET A 30 -7.82 5.76 0.32
CA MET A 30 -6.42 6.14 0.43
C MET A 30 -5.69 5.12 1.27
N VAL A 31 -4.64 4.52 0.71
CA VAL A 31 -3.67 3.77 1.49
C VAL A 31 -2.56 4.74 1.87
N VAL A 32 -2.42 4.98 3.18
CA VAL A 32 -1.45 5.95 3.71
C VAL A 32 -0.45 5.21 4.57
N GLY A 33 0.80 5.13 4.08
CA GLY A 33 1.93 4.64 4.84
C GLY A 33 2.62 5.76 5.63
N HIS A 34 3.66 5.41 6.38
CA HIS A 34 4.44 6.40 7.10
C HIS A 34 5.90 5.99 7.28
N TYR A 35 6.81 6.96 7.22
CA TYR A 35 8.22 6.73 7.51
C TYR A 35 8.43 6.39 8.99
N GLY A 36 9.46 5.60 9.29
CA GLY A 36 9.71 5.09 10.64
C GLY A 36 8.68 4.07 11.13
N CYS A 37 7.99 3.36 10.22
CA CYS A 37 7.05 2.31 10.60
C CYS A 37 7.77 1.12 11.26
N GLY A 38 7.43 0.86 12.54
CA GLY A 38 8.01 -0.26 13.30
C GLY A 38 7.70 -1.63 12.69
N GLY A 39 6.48 -1.82 12.16
CA GLY A 39 6.10 -3.07 11.49
C GLY A 39 6.91 -3.33 10.21
N VAL A 40 7.13 -2.30 9.39
CA VAL A 40 7.96 -2.40 8.19
C VAL A 40 9.42 -2.66 8.56
N THR A 41 9.94 -1.98 9.58
CA THR A 41 11.32 -2.18 10.07
C THR A 41 11.53 -3.61 10.57
N ALA A 42 10.60 -4.13 11.38
CA ALA A 42 10.65 -5.51 11.88
C ALA A 42 10.58 -6.53 10.74
N ALA A 43 9.74 -6.27 9.72
CA ALA A 43 9.65 -7.10 8.53
C ALA A 43 10.97 -7.11 7.74
N LEU A 44 11.58 -5.95 7.51
CA LEU A 44 12.86 -5.80 6.81
C LEU A 44 14.01 -6.53 7.53
N ARG A 45 14.08 -6.38 8.86
CA ARG A 45 15.11 -7.01 9.69
C ARG A 45 14.88 -8.50 9.95
N ARG A 46 13.67 -9.00 9.63
CA ARG A 46 13.21 -10.35 9.94
C ARG A 46 13.29 -10.64 11.45
N ASP A 47 12.93 -9.64 12.25
CA ASP A 47 12.84 -9.76 13.70
C ASP A 47 11.77 -10.79 14.06
N ARG A 48 11.99 -11.58 15.12
CA ARG A 48 10.97 -12.47 15.67
C ARG A 48 10.15 -11.72 16.70
N ILE A 49 8.96 -11.26 16.33
CA ILE A 49 8.03 -10.55 17.21
C ILE A 49 6.83 -11.42 17.64
N GLY A 50 6.75 -12.67 17.17
CA GLY A 50 5.75 -13.66 17.61
C GLY A 50 4.57 -13.73 16.64
N LEU A 51 3.33 -13.65 17.15
CA LEU A 51 2.14 -13.80 16.31
C LEU A 51 2.11 -12.80 15.14
N SER A 52 2.58 -11.58 15.39
CA SER A 52 2.65 -10.51 14.38
C SER A 52 3.60 -10.85 13.21
N ASP A 53 4.52 -11.80 13.36
CA ASP A 53 5.39 -12.25 12.25
C ASP A 53 4.58 -12.83 11.09
N ILE A 54 3.46 -13.50 11.39
CA ILE A 54 2.57 -14.07 10.37
C ILE A 54 1.95 -12.94 9.54
N TRP A 55 1.54 -11.86 10.19
CA TRP A 55 0.99 -10.67 9.52
C TRP A 55 2.07 -9.93 8.73
N LEU A 56 3.25 -9.73 9.33
CA LEU A 56 4.36 -9.03 8.69
C LEU A 56 4.98 -9.79 7.52
N ARG A 57 4.67 -11.09 7.34
CA ARG A 57 5.04 -11.83 6.14
C ARG A 57 4.52 -11.15 4.87
N HIS A 58 3.35 -10.52 4.89
CA HIS A 58 2.85 -9.76 3.74
C HIS A 58 3.77 -8.59 3.35
N VAL A 59 4.40 -7.93 4.33
CA VAL A 59 5.39 -6.88 4.06
C VAL A 59 6.72 -7.48 3.58
N GLN A 60 7.09 -8.66 4.11
CA GLN A 60 8.26 -9.40 3.63
C GLN A 60 8.08 -9.84 2.16
N ASP A 61 6.88 -10.22 1.76
CA ASP A 61 6.57 -10.58 0.37
C ASP A 61 6.77 -9.38 -0.57
N VAL A 62 6.40 -8.17 -0.12
CA VAL A 62 6.71 -6.91 -0.83
C VAL A 62 8.22 -6.69 -0.93
N HIS A 63 8.98 -6.90 0.16
CA HIS A 63 10.44 -6.79 0.14
C HIS A 63 11.07 -7.79 -0.84
N ILE A 64 10.61 -9.04 -0.85
CA ILE A 64 11.10 -10.09 -1.76
C ILE A 64 10.79 -9.73 -3.22
N LYS A 65 9.58 -9.23 -3.51
CA LYS A 65 9.19 -8.79 -4.86
C LYS A 65 10.08 -7.65 -5.38
N HIS A 66 10.53 -6.77 -4.49
CA HIS A 66 11.32 -5.58 -4.82
C HIS A 66 12.76 -5.64 -4.30
N LEU A 67 13.32 -6.84 -4.12
CA LEU A 67 14.59 -7.04 -3.43
C LEU A 67 15.72 -6.21 -4.04
N ALA A 68 15.83 -6.20 -5.37
CA ALA A 68 16.84 -5.42 -6.09
C ALA A 68 16.72 -3.90 -5.87
N ARG A 69 15.51 -3.38 -5.60
CA ARG A 69 15.25 -1.95 -5.39
C ARG A 69 15.48 -1.51 -3.94
N VAL A 70 15.33 -2.44 -2.99
CA VAL A 70 15.54 -2.16 -1.57
C VAL A 70 16.99 -2.42 -1.18
N ASP A 71 17.54 -3.57 -1.56
CA ASP A 71 18.86 -4.01 -1.08
C ASP A 71 20.04 -3.33 -1.81
N ALA A 72 19.78 -2.67 -2.95
CA ALA A 72 20.76 -1.82 -3.62
C ALA A 72 20.97 -0.47 -2.92
N LEU A 73 20.09 -0.08 -2.00
CA LEU A 73 20.18 1.18 -1.27
C LEU A 73 20.99 1.03 0.04
N GLU A 74 21.44 2.17 0.56
CA GLU A 74 22.09 2.24 1.87
C GLU A 74 21.14 1.76 2.98
N PRO A 75 21.64 1.01 4.00
CA PRO A 75 20.82 0.40 5.05
C PRO A 75 19.83 1.35 5.73
N GLU A 76 20.20 2.61 5.92
CA GLU A 76 19.43 3.63 6.62
C GLU A 76 18.15 4.03 5.88
N VAL A 77 18.14 3.94 4.54
CA VAL A 77 17.01 4.35 3.70
C VAL A 77 16.15 3.17 3.23
N ARG A 78 16.60 1.93 3.45
CA ARG A 78 15.86 0.71 3.02
C ARG A 78 14.48 0.62 3.63
N ALA A 79 14.33 0.97 4.91
CA ALA A 79 13.05 0.93 5.60
C ALA A 79 12.08 1.96 5.02
N ASP A 80 12.56 3.16 4.71
CA ASP A 80 11.75 4.22 4.10
C ASP A 80 11.31 3.81 2.69
N ARG A 81 12.22 3.26 1.89
CA ARG A 81 11.88 2.71 0.57
C ARG A 81 10.87 1.56 0.64
N LEU A 82 11.02 0.67 1.62
CA LEU A 82 10.06 -0.42 1.80
C LEU A 82 8.69 0.10 2.24
N CYS A 83 8.61 1.20 3.01
CA CYS A 83 7.34 1.84 3.34
C CYS A 83 6.63 2.35 2.07
N GLU A 84 7.35 3.02 1.16
CA GLU A 84 6.83 3.53 -0.10
C GLU A 84 6.32 2.38 -0.99
N LEU A 85 7.15 1.36 -1.19
CA LEU A 85 6.80 0.18 -1.99
C LEU A 85 5.60 -0.58 -1.39
N ASN A 86 5.54 -0.70 -0.06
CA ASN A 86 4.40 -1.31 0.61
C ASN A 86 3.11 -0.55 0.31
N VAL A 87 3.11 0.79 0.36
CA VAL A 87 1.93 1.58 -0.03
C VAL A 87 1.52 1.28 -1.46
N LEU A 88 2.46 1.26 -2.42
CA LEU A 88 2.14 0.96 -3.81
C LEU A 88 1.47 -0.42 -3.96
N GLU A 89 2.03 -1.46 -3.33
CA GLU A 89 1.47 -2.81 -3.40
C GLU A 89 0.09 -2.91 -2.72
N GLN A 90 -0.11 -2.20 -1.61
CA GLN A 90 -1.40 -2.19 -0.93
C GLN A 90 -2.47 -1.43 -1.71
N VAL A 91 -2.12 -0.34 -2.41
CA VAL A 91 -3.04 0.33 -3.35
C VAL A 91 -3.41 -0.63 -4.47
N LEU A 92 -2.44 -1.36 -5.03
CA LEU A 92 -2.70 -2.37 -6.07
C LEU A 92 -3.67 -3.44 -5.55
N ASN A 93 -3.47 -3.92 -4.32
CA ASN A 93 -4.38 -4.87 -3.69
C ASN A 93 -5.81 -4.32 -3.53
N VAL A 94 -5.95 -3.06 -3.10
CA VAL A 94 -7.26 -2.36 -3.01
C VAL A 94 -7.93 -2.32 -4.38
N CYS A 95 -7.20 -1.90 -5.41
CA CYS A 95 -7.71 -1.81 -6.78
C CYS A 95 -8.22 -3.18 -7.28
N HIS A 96 -7.57 -4.27 -6.90
CA HIS A 96 -7.96 -5.64 -7.30
C HIS A 96 -9.01 -6.29 -6.41
N THR A 97 -9.55 -5.60 -5.40
CA THR A 97 -10.67 -6.14 -4.62
C THR A 97 -11.95 -6.18 -5.45
N VAL A 98 -12.78 -7.19 -5.22
CA VAL A 98 -14.11 -7.31 -5.83
C VAL A 98 -14.94 -6.05 -5.60
N VAL A 99 -14.87 -5.47 -4.38
CA VAL A 99 -15.57 -4.23 -4.02
C VAL A 99 -15.25 -3.07 -4.96
N VAL A 100 -13.96 -2.83 -5.22
CA VAL A 100 -13.50 -1.71 -6.05
C VAL A 100 -13.76 -1.99 -7.53
N GLN A 101 -13.51 -3.21 -7.98
CA GLN A 101 -13.80 -3.63 -9.36
C GLN A 101 -15.29 -3.49 -9.69
N ASP A 102 -16.18 -3.99 -8.83
CA ASP A 102 -17.63 -3.86 -8.99
C ASP A 102 -18.08 -2.40 -8.96
N ALA A 103 -17.41 -1.55 -8.16
CA ALA A 103 -17.69 -0.11 -8.10
C ALA A 103 -17.36 0.59 -9.42
N TRP A 104 -16.19 0.31 -9.99
CA TRP A 104 -15.84 0.84 -11.29
C TRP A 104 -16.72 0.27 -12.42
N GLN A 105 -17.01 -1.04 -12.39
CA GLN A 105 -17.83 -1.68 -13.41
C GLN A 105 -19.26 -1.11 -13.47
N ARG A 106 -19.85 -0.79 -12.30
CA ARG A 106 -21.17 -0.14 -12.24
C ARG A 106 -21.13 1.38 -12.45
N GLY A 107 -19.97 1.95 -12.82
CA GLY A 107 -19.80 3.37 -13.09
C GLY A 107 -19.84 4.27 -11.85
N GLN A 108 -19.64 3.73 -10.65
CA GLN A 108 -19.54 4.54 -9.43
C GLN A 108 -18.22 5.31 -9.43
N PRO A 109 -18.22 6.66 -9.30
CA PRO A 109 -16.99 7.42 -9.19
C PRO A 109 -16.23 7.05 -7.92
N LEU A 110 -15.04 6.46 -8.09
CA LEU A 110 -14.17 6.04 -7.00
C LEU A 110 -12.72 6.19 -7.45
N THR A 111 -11.90 6.85 -6.63
CA THR A 111 -10.46 6.99 -6.87
C THR A 111 -9.68 6.37 -5.71
N VAL A 112 -8.61 5.64 -6.03
CA VAL A 112 -7.72 5.03 -5.03
C VAL A 112 -6.36 5.73 -5.07
N HIS A 113 -5.83 6.11 -3.91
CA HIS A 113 -4.57 6.88 -3.77
C HIS A 113 -3.54 6.17 -2.88
N GLY A 114 -2.26 6.29 -3.22
CA GLY A 114 -1.13 5.86 -2.41
C GLY A 114 -0.31 7.02 -1.88
N TRP A 115 -0.43 7.32 -0.59
CA TRP A 115 0.29 8.44 0.05
C TRP A 115 1.21 7.94 1.16
N ILE A 116 2.19 8.76 1.52
CA ILE A 116 3.08 8.53 2.66
C ILE A 116 3.25 9.82 3.46
N TYR A 117 3.41 9.73 4.77
CA TYR A 117 3.75 10.89 5.59
C TYR A 117 4.97 10.65 6.48
N GLY A 118 5.70 11.72 6.78
CA GLY A 118 6.85 11.66 7.67
C GLY A 118 6.46 11.91 9.12
N LEU A 119 6.90 11.02 10.03
CA LEU A 119 6.73 11.24 11.47
C LEU A 119 7.60 12.39 12.00
N LYS A 120 8.69 12.73 11.30
CA LYS A 120 9.63 13.79 11.70
C LYS A 120 9.13 15.19 11.32
N ASP A 121 8.45 15.33 10.20
CA ASP A 121 8.05 16.60 9.61
C ASP A 121 6.53 16.79 9.52
N GLY A 122 5.74 15.73 9.68
CA GLY A 122 4.29 15.74 9.55
C GLY A 122 3.80 15.97 8.12
N LEU A 123 4.70 15.97 7.13
CA LEU A 123 4.35 16.30 5.74
C LEU A 123 3.83 15.07 5.01
N MET A 124 2.65 15.20 4.41
CA MET A 124 2.09 14.22 3.48
C MET A 124 2.68 14.38 2.09
N ARG A 125 2.97 13.25 1.45
CA ARG A 125 3.55 13.15 0.12
C ARG A 125 2.70 12.18 -0.70
N ASP A 126 2.35 12.61 -1.90
CA ASP A 126 1.74 11.73 -2.90
C ASP A 126 2.85 10.90 -3.57
N LEU A 127 2.67 9.59 -3.67
CA LEU A 127 3.62 8.70 -4.36
C LEU A 127 3.40 8.66 -5.88
N GLY A 128 2.47 9.48 -6.39
CA GLY A 128 2.12 9.50 -7.81
C GLY A 128 1.30 8.29 -8.25
N PHE A 129 0.76 7.52 -7.29
CA PHE A 129 -0.10 6.36 -7.59
C PHE A 129 -1.55 6.68 -7.24
N THR A 130 -2.25 7.27 -8.22
CA THR A 130 -3.67 7.58 -8.16
C THR A 130 -4.39 6.88 -9.31
N VAL A 131 -5.42 6.10 -9.01
CA VAL A 131 -6.14 5.27 -9.98
C VAL A 131 -7.64 5.60 -9.97
N HIS A 132 -8.20 5.88 -11.15
CA HIS A 132 -9.61 6.23 -11.33
C HIS A 132 -10.47 5.10 -11.90
N GLY A 133 -9.84 4.05 -12.43
CA GLY A 133 -10.53 2.92 -13.03
C GLY A 133 -9.56 1.77 -13.35
N PRO A 134 -10.10 0.59 -13.71
CA PRO A 134 -9.31 -0.62 -13.90
C PRO A 134 -8.26 -0.51 -15.01
N GLN A 135 -8.56 0.25 -16.07
CA GLN A 135 -7.65 0.45 -17.21
C GLN A 135 -6.36 1.20 -16.87
N ASP A 136 -6.37 1.98 -15.78
CA ASP A 136 -5.26 2.86 -15.42
C ASP A 136 -4.33 2.21 -14.38
N VAL A 137 -4.72 1.08 -13.77
CA VAL A 137 -4.03 0.45 -12.64
C VAL A 137 -2.58 0.14 -12.98
N ASP A 138 -2.34 -0.66 -14.03
CA ASP A 138 -1.00 -1.16 -14.37
C ASP A 138 -0.07 -0.04 -14.82
N ALA A 139 -0.57 0.88 -15.66
CA ALA A 139 0.20 2.02 -16.17
C ALA A 139 0.58 2.99 -15.04
N SER A 140 -0.36 3.28 -14.13
CA SER A 140 -0.12 4.16 -12.99
C SER A 140 0.84 3.51 -11.98
N TYR A 141 0.69 2.21 -11.74
CA TYR A 141 1.60 1.45 -10.87
C TYR A 141 3.03 1.45 -11.42
N ALA A 142 3.21 1.16 -12.72
CA ALA A 142 4.52 1.18 -13.36
C ALA A 142 5.18 2.58 -13.30
N THR A 143 4.39 3.64 -13.50
CA THR A 143 4.85 5.03 -13.42
C THR A 143 5.30 5.39 -12.00
N ALA A 144 4.47 5.10 -10.98
CA ALA A 144 4.81 5.35 -9.58
C ALA A 144 6.05 4.55 -9.14
N LEU A 145 6.13 3.28 -9.54
CA LEU A 145 7.27 2.42 -9.25
C LEU A 145 8.56 2.91 -9.92
N ALA A 146 8.47 3.50 -11.12
CA ALA A 146 9.62 4.12 -11.78
C ALA A 146 10.04 5.43 -11.10
N ALA A 147 9.08 6.24 -10.63
CA ALA A 147 9.36 7.50 -9.94
C ALA A 147 10.14 7.31 -8.64
N LEU A 148 9.96 6.17 -7.95
CA LEU A 148 10.77 5.84 -6.77
C LEU A 148 12.24 5.54 -7.11
N ASN A 149 12.61 5.16 -8.34
CA ASN A 149 14.01 4.85 -8.65
C ASN A 149 14.92 6.08 -8.81
N ASN A 150 14.33 7.26 -8.92
CA ASN A 150 15.05 8.54 -9.00
C ASN A 150 15.22 9.16 -7.62
#